data_AF-A0A2D5GUK5-F1
#
_entry.id   AF-A0A2D5GUK5-F1
#
_cell.length_a   1.000
_cell.length_b   1.000
_cell.length_c   1.000
_cell.angle_alpha   90.00
_cell.angle_beta   90.00
_cell.angle_gamma   90.00
#
_symmetry.space_group_name_H-M   'P 1'
#
loop_
_entity.id
_entity.type
_entity.pdbx_description
1 polymer ?
#
loop_
_entity_poly.entity_id
_entity_poly.type
_entity_poly.pdbx_seq_one_letter_code
_entity_poly.pdbx_strand_id
1 'polypeptide(L)' 'PGQYKARFDGTDNQGKPLPHGKYTLYIEAAREHGTYQIIRKPVELRADPISKQGLQGNVEIGNASFEYIPWATK' A
#
# COMPACT_ATOMS: atom_id res chain seq x y z
N PRO A 1 8.05 -14.58 -12.01
CA PRO A 1 8.53 -13.69 -10.91
C PRO A 1 8.95 -12.33 -11.47
N GLY A 2 8.61 -11.23 -10.78
CA GLY A 2 8.87 -9.89 -11.28
C GLY A 2 8.89 -8.85 -10.17
N GLN A 3 9.33 -7.65 -10.50
CA GLN A 3 9.23 -6.48 -9.63
C GLN A 3 8.10 -5.59 -10.13
N TYR A 4 7.21 -5.22 -9.23
CA TYR A 4 6.02 -4.44 -9.54
C TYR A 4 5.99 -3.17 -8.68
N LYS A 5 5.43 -2.09 -9.22
CA LYS A 5 5.16 -0.85 -8.49
C LYS A 5 3.70 -0.49 -8.69
N ALA A 6 3.00 -0.26 -7.59
CA ALA A 6 1.66 0.31 -7.60
C ALA A 6 1.72 1.70 -6.96
N ARG A 7 0.94 2.65 -7.48
CA ARG A 7 0.83 3.99 -6.94
C ARG A 7 -0.64 4.25 -6.59
N PHE A 8 -0.88 4.55 -5.32
CA PHE A 8 -2.13 5.11 -4.87
C PHE A 8 -2.02 6.64 -4.93
N ASP A 9 -3.05 7.30 -5.48
CA ASP A 9 -3.04 8.75 -5.69
C ASP A 9 -3.56 9.56 -4.48
N GLY A 10 -4.01 8.87 -3.44
CA GLY A 10 -4.53 9.52 -2.23
C GLY A 10 -5.98 9.97 -2.35
N THR A 11 -6.73 9.47 -3.33
CA THR A 11 -8.14 9.83 -3.54
C THR A 11 -9.09 8.66 -3.23
N ASP A 12 -10.34 8.99 -2.92
CA ASP A 12 -11.42 8.01 -2.81
C ASP A 12 -11.97 7.60 -4.18
N ASN A 13 -12.97 6.72 -4.20
CA ASN A 13 -13.59 6.23 -5.44
C ASN A 13 -14.36 7.32 -6.22
N GLN A 14 -14.56 8.50 -5.65
CA GLN A 14 -15.15 9.67 -6.31
C GLN A 14 -14.07 10.67 -6.77
N GLY A 15 -12.78 10.32 -6.61
CA GLY A 15 -11.65 11.20 -6.93
C GLY A 15 -11.42 12.32 -5.91
N LYS A 16 -12.04 12.25 -4.72
CA LYS A 16 -11.85 13.27 -3.68
C LYS A 16 -10.63 12.94 -2.83
N PRO A 17 -9.82 13.92 -2.42
CA PRO A 17 -8.67 13.67 -1.53
C PRO A 17 -9.09 13.01 -0.22
N LEU A 18 -8.36 11.98 0.19
CA LEU A 18 -8.55 11.35 1.48
C LEU A 18 -8.10 12.29 2.61
N PRO A 19 -8.89 12.42 3.71
CA PRO A 19 -8.46 13.16 4.88
C PRO A 19 -7.33 12.46 5.63
N HIS A 20 -6.58 13.20 6.45
CA HIS A 20 -5.66 12.58 7.40
C HIS A 20 -6.41 11.64 8.34
N GLY A 21 -5.79 10.50 8.68
CA GLY A 21 -6.44 9.51 9.53
C GLY A 21 -5.78 8.15 9.52
N LYS A 22 -6.43 7.21 10.22
CA LYS A 22 -6.00 5.82 10.31
C LYS A 22 -6.62 5.01 9.17
N TYR A 23 -5.77 4.29 8.45
CA TYR A 23 -6.14 3.46 7.31
C TYR A 23 -5.48 2.09 7.43
N THR A 24 -5.88 1.17 6.56
CA THR A 24 -5.18 -0.10 6.37
C THR A 24 -4.80 -0.23 4.91
N LEU A 25 -3.49 -0.35 4.66
CA LEU A 25 -2.99 -0.77 3.36
C LEU A 25 -3.20 -2.28 3.21
N TYR A 26 -3.89 -2.66 2.15
CA TYR A 26 -4.07 -4.03 1.73
C TYR A 26 -3.26 -4.27 0.46
N ILE A 27 -2.44 -5.32 0.46
CA ILE A 27 -1.73 -5.79 -0.74
C ILE A 27 -2.13 -7.26 -0.92
N GLU A 28 -2.80 -7.54 -2.02
CA GLU A 28 -3.37 -8.86 -2.31
C GLU A 28 -2.68 -9.47 -3.53
N ALA A 29 -2.40 -10.76 -3.46
CA ALA A 29 -1.94 -11.55 -4.57
C ALA A 29 -2.78 -12.82 -4.68
N ALA A 30 -3.30 -13.08 -5.88
CA ALA A 30 -4.04 -14.28 -6.21
C ALA A 30 -3.43 -14.90 -7.46
N ARG A 31 -3.32 -16.23 -7.46
CA ARG A 31 -2.89 -17.00 -8.62
C ARG A 31 -4.00 -17.97 -9.01
N GLU A 32 -4.26 -18.12 -10.30
CA GLU A 32 -5.18 -19.15 -10.80
C GLU A 32 -4.71 -20.53 -10.32
N HIS A 33 -5.61 -21.29 -9.69
CA HIS A 33 -5.32 -22.57 -9.03
C HIS A 33 -4.20 -22.52 -7.96
N GLY A 34 -3.84 -21.33 -7.49
CA GLY A 34 -2.83 -21.12 -6.45
C GLY A 34 -3.43 -20.59 -5.16
N THR A 35 -2.59 -19.99 -4.32
CA THR A 35 -3.07 -19.41 -3.07
C THR A 35 -3.51 -17.97 -3.28
N TYR A 36 -4.42 -17.53 -2.40
CA TYR A 36 -4.73 -16.14 -2.20
C TYR A 36 -4.05 -15.69 -0.89
N GLN A 37 -3.30 -14.60 -0.96
CA GLN A 37 -2.60 -14.04 0.18
C GLN A 37 -2.84 -12.54 0.27
N ILE A 38 -2.87 -12.04 1.50
CA ILE A 38 -3.12 -10.64 1.80
C ILE A 38 -2.16 -10.15 2.89
N ILE A 39 -1.48 -9.04 2.61
CA ILE A 39 -0.72 -8.28 3.60
C ILE A 39 -1.62 -7.15 4.09
N ARG A 40 -1.74 -7.02 5.42
CA ARG A 40 -2.51 -5.96 6.08
C ARG A 40 -1.57 -5.09 6.89
N LYS A 41 -1.46 -3.82 6.55
CA LYS A 41 -0.61 -2.87 7.27
C LYS A 41 -1.45 -1.69 7.77
N PRO A 42 -1.69 -1.58 9.08
CA PRO A 42 -2.20 -0.34 9.65
C PRO A 42 -1.23 0.80 9.35
N VAL A 43 -1.76 1.91 8.85
CA VAL A 43 -1.01 3.13 8.52
C VAL A 43 -1.79 4.35 8.99
N GLU A 44 -1.08 5.40 9.36
CA GLU A 44 -1.70 6.68 9.66
C GLU A 44 -1.21 7.69 8.63
N LEU A 45 -2.12 8.19 7.79
CA LEU A 45 -1.83 9.18 6.77
C LEU A 45 -1.91 10.57 7.39
N ARG A 46 -0.80 11.31 7.31
CA ARG A 46 -0.62 12.65 7.90
C ARG A 46 -0.02 13.59 6.84
N ALA A 47 0.21 14.85 7.23
CA ALA A 47 0.88 15.83 6.37
C ALA A 47 2.36 15.50 6.11
N ASP A 48 2.97 14.69 6.98
CA ASP A 48 4.35 14.25 6.85
C ASP A 48 4.46 12.97 6.00
N PRO A 49 5.51 12.83 5.18
CA PRO A 49 5.74 11.60 4.41
C PRO A 49 6.09 10.42 5.31
N ILE A 50 5.72 9.22 4.86
CA ILE A 50 6.17 7.97 5.46
C ILE A 50 7.32 7.45 4.58
N SER A 51 8.53 7.47 5.13
CA SER A 51 9.70 6.86 4.46
C SER A 51 9.47 5.36 4.22
N LYS A 52 10.11 4.84 3.17
CA LYS A 52 9.99 3.45 2.75
C LYS A 52 10.16 2.46 3.92
N GLN A 53 9.13 1.65 4.16
CA GLN A 53 9.12 0.60 5.17
C GLN A 53 9.01 -0.77 4.52
N GLY A 54 9.78 -1.74 5.00
CA GLY A 54 9.63 -3.15 4.62
C GLY A 54 8.37 -3.75 5.23
N LEU A 55 7.75 -4.69 4.49
CA LEU A 55 6.62 -5.48 4.92
C LEU A 55 7.01 -6.95 4.92
N GLN A 56 6.48 -7.71 5.87
CA GLN A 56 6.64 -9.16 5.89
C GLN A 56 5.95 -9.75 4.66
N GLY A 57 6.71 -10.49 3.86
CA GLY A 57 6.21 -11.22 2.72
C GLY A 57 5.37 -12.44 3.10
N ASN A 58 4.90 -13.15 2.09
CA ASN A 58 4.18 -14.42 2.20
C ASN A 58 4.54 -15.32 1.00
N VAL A 59 3.85 -16.45 0.85
CA VAL A 59 4.13 -17.42 -0.21
C VAL A 59 3.93 -16.87 -1.64
N GLU A 60 3.06 -15.86 -1.80
CA GLU A 60 2.82 -15.19 -3.09
C GLU A 60 3.69 -13.94 -3.30
N ILE A 61 4.08 -13.28 -2.21
CA ILE A 61 4.80 -12.01 -2.20
C ILE A 61 6.09 -12.18 -1.40
N GLY A 62 7.21 -12.46 -2.06
CA GLY A 62 8.49 -12.72 -1.38
C GLY A 62 8.98 -11.54 -0.52
N ASN A 63 8.94 -10.33 -1.07
CA ASN A 63 9.23 -9.10 -0.34
C ASN A 63 8.32 -7.96 -0.80
N ALA A 64 7.90 -7.12 0.13
CA ALA A 64 7.14 -5.92 -0.17
C ALA A 64 7.66 -4.74 0.66
N SER A 65 7.42 -3.54 0.16
CA SER A 65 7.68 -2.30 0.88
C SER A 65 6.67 -1.25 0.46
N PHE A 66 6.36 -0.32 1.35
CA PHE A 66 5.50 0.82 1.02
C PHE A 66 6.14 2.12 1.48
N GLU A 67 5.77 3.22 0.83
CA GLU A 67 6.08 4.59 1.23
C GLU A 67 4.85 5.45 0.96
N TYR A 68 4.76 6.61 1.60
CA TYR A 68 3.67 7.56 1.40
C TYR A 68 4.24 8.98 1.22
N ILE A 69 3.82 9.63 0.14
CA ILE A 69 4.17 11.01 -0.17
C ILE A 69 2.86 11.81 -0.24
N PRO A 70 2.60 12.68 0.74
CA PRO A 70 1.42 13.56 0.75
C PRO A 70 1.45 14.53 -0.43
N TRP A 71 0.27 14.89 -0.94
CA TRP A 71 0.15 15.86 -2.04
C TRP A 71 0.70 17.24 -1.68
N ALA A 72 0.55 17.66 -0.42
CA ALA A 72 0.99 18.97 0.07
C ALA A 72 2.53 19.15 0.07
N THR A 73 3.29 18.07 -0.11
CA THR A 73 4.77 18.08 -0.07
C THR A 73 5.40 18.08 -1.47
N LYS A 74 4.61 18.28 -2.54
CA LYS A 74 5.10 18.26 -3.92
C LYS A 74 5.16 19.64 -4.57
#